data_AF-A0A3D9HCK9-F1
#
_entry.id   AF-A0A3D9HCK9-F1
#
_cell.length_a   1.000
_cell.length_b   1.000
_cell.length_c   1.000
_cell.angle_alpha   90.00
_cell.angle_beta   90.00
_cell.angle_gamma   90.00
#
_symmetry.space_group_name_H-M   'P 1'
#
loop_
_entity.id
_entity.type
_entity.pdbx_description
1 polymer ?
#
loop_
_entity_poly.entity_id
_entity_poly.type
_entity_poly.pdbx_seq_one_letter_code
_entity_poly.pdbx_strand_id
1 'polypeptide(L)'
;MKRVRIALSMIALSAVVLVGCKDKGNNQDTAIGQENHKHGPEGKHHEGDRKGPPHGGDRKGPPKGGSPEQTKTLEEIGGYKIGEVATDFNLKNVDGSMVSLASIENAKGYIVTFTCNECPFSKLYEDRLIELHNTYAPQGYSVIAINPNSPENEKEGYAAMQARAKEKGFPFAYLVDEGQKIYPQYGAVRTPHVFLLDKERKVQYIGAIDDNSKSPEDVKVKYVEEAIKALEAGEKPSPNLTKAIGCPVKAARA
;
A
#
# COMPACT_ATOMS: atom_id res chain seq x y z
N MET A 1 54.58 0.48 17.43
CA MET A 1 53.94 0.51 18.76
C MET A 1 53.44 1.93 19.04
N LYS A 2 52.15 2.21 18.82
CA LYS A 2 51.50 3.48 19.20
C LYS A 2 50.20 3.15 19.93
N ARG A 3 49.98 3.88 21.02
CA ARG A 3 49.15 3.53 22.17
C ARG A 3 47.66 3.64 21.87
N VAL A 4 46.93 2.58 22.23
CA VAL A 4 45.47 2.52 22.30
C VAL A 4 45.00 3.35 23.50
N ARG A 5 44.00 4.22 23.32
CA ARG A 5 43.27 4.88 24.42
C ARG A 5 41.81 4.42 24.36
N ILE A 6 41.45 3.54 25.28
CA ILE A 6 40.08 3.12 25.57
C ILE A 6 39.50 4.16 26.54
N ALA A 7 38.43 4.84 26.15
CA ALA A 7 37.62 5.66 27.05
C ALA A 7 36.34 4.88 27.36
N LEU A 8 36.29 4.33 28.57
CA LEU A 8 35.12 3.69 29.18
C LEU A 8 34.40 4.79 29.97
N SER A 9 33.20 5.21 29.55
CA SER A 9 32.36 6.11 30.37
C SER A 9 31.17 5.32 30.90
N MET A 10 31.08 5.29 32.23
CA MET A 10 30.09 4.53 32.99
C MET A 10 28.71 5.18 33.02
N ILE A 11 27.76 4.27 33.16
CA ILE A 11 26.31 4.37 33.41
C ILE A 11 25.94 5.35 34.54
N ALA A 12 24.83 6.08 34.36
CA ALA A 12 23.98 6.52 35.46
C ALA A 12 22.52 6.22 35.13
N LEU A 13 21.98 5.18 35.77
CA LEU A 13 20.57 4.81 35.76
C LEU A 13 19.94 5.43 37.01
N SER A 14 19.02 6.39 36.87
CA SER A 14 18.23 6.89 37.99
C SER A 14 16.79 6.43 37.83
N ALA A 15 16.45 5.38 38.56
CA ALA A 15 15.07 4.99 38.83
C ALA A 15 14.46 5.97 39.84
N VAL A 16 13.29 6.52 39.52
CA VAL A 16 12.43 7.21 40.49
C VAL A 16 11.11 6.43 40.52
N VAL A 17 10.81 5.88 41.69
CA VAL A 17 9.61 5.09 41.98
C VAL A 17 8.84 5.76 43.11
N LEU A 18 7.56 6.03 42.82
CA LEU A 18 6.35 6.13 43.66
C LEU A 18 6.29 7.07 44.86
N VAL A 19 5.25 7.92 44.87
CA VAL A 19 4.20 7.89 45.91
C VAL A 19 2.85 8.25 45.24
N GLY A 20 1.83 7.45 45.48
CA GLY A 20 0.44 7.75 45.15
C GLY A 20 -0.33 8.30 46.36
N CYS A 21 -1.41 9.03 46.09
CA CYS A 21 -2.49 9.29 47.05
C CYS A 21 -3.84 9.01 46.39
N LYS A 22 -4.73 8.48 47.22
CA LYS A 22 -6.01 7.82 46.96
C LYS A 22 -7.07 8.56 47.76
N ASP A 23 -8.20 8.91 47.14
CA ASP A 23 -9.49 9.16 47.78
C ASP A 23 -10.57 8.75 46.76
N LYS A 24 -11.40 7.72 47.00
CA LYS A 24 -12.65 7.71 47.79
C LYS A 24 -13.49 8.94 47.45
N GLY A 25 -14.64 8.88 46.76
CA GLY A 25 -15.62 7.82 46.53
C GLY A 25 -16.98 8.47 46.78
N ASN A 26 -17.97 8.28 45.91
CA ASN A 26 -19.34 8.03 46.36
C ASN A 26 -20.20 7.44 45.25
N ASN A 27 -21.00 6.47 45.69
CA ASN A 27 -21.98 5.66 44.99
C ASN A 27 -23.28 6.45 44.79
N GLN A 28 -24.04 6.15 43.73
CA GLN A 28 -25.48 5.94 43.90
C GLN A 28 -26.11 5.21 42.70
N ASP A 29 -26.62 4.04 43.04
CA ASP A 29 -27.57 3.22 42.30
C ASP A 29 -28.85 3.98 41.95
N THR A 30 -29.39 3.72 40.75
CA THR A 30 -30.85 3.55 40.59
C THR A 30 -31.11 2.48 39.52
N ALA A 31 -31.81 1.44 39.94
CA ALA A 31 -32.27 0.34 39.13
C ALA A 31 -33.71 0.55 38.65
N ILE A 32 -34.11 -0.32 37.72
CA ILE A 32 -35.48 -0.77 37.39
C ILE A 32 -36.24 0.05 36.34
N GLY A 33 -36.67 -0.66 35.29
CA GLY A 33 -37.64 -0.21 34.30
C GLY A 33 -37.82 -1.21 33.15
N GLN A 34 -38.22 -2.44 33.46
CA GLN A 34 -38.83 -3.33 32.47
C GLN A 34 -40.28 -2.88 32.23
N GLU A 35 -40.65 -2.63 30.98
CA GLU A 35 -42.05 -2.73 30.55
C GLU A 35 -42.16 -3.52 29.24
N ASN A 36 -42.89 -4.63 29.35
CA ASN A 36 -43.44 -5.42 28.28
C ASN A 36 -44.70 -4.72 27.74
N HIS A 37 -44.94 -4.79 26.42
CA HIS A 37 -46.24 -4.83 25.72
C HIS A 37 -45.97 -4.58 24.23
N LYS A 38 -46.59 -5.20 23.21
CA LYS A 38 -47.71 -6.13 23.05
C LYS A 38 -47.59 -6.76 21.65
N HIS A 39 -48.06 -8.00 21.51
CA HIS A 39 -48.29 -8.71 20.25
C HIS A 39 -49.37 -8.06 19.36
N GLY A 40 -49.20 -8.20 18.04
CA GLY A 40 -50.27 -8.37 17.06
C GLY A 40 -50.07 -7.58 15.75
N PRO A 41 -50.61 -8.02 14.59
CA PRO A 41 -50.99 -9.37 14.17
C PRO A 41 -50.24 -9.84 12.91
N GLU A 42 -50.35 -11.14 12.66
CA GLU A 42 -49.81 -11.90 11.54
C GLU A 42 -50.28 -11.34 10.18
N GLY A 43 -49.30 -10.95 9.37
CA GLY A 43 -49.48 -10.62 7.95
C GLY A 43 -49.44 -11.89 7.10
N LYS A 44 -50.61 -12.24 6.57
CA LYS A 44 -50.93 -13.35 5.67
C LYS A 44 -49.85 -13.67 4.64
N HIS A 45 -49.45 -14.95 4.62
CA HIS A 45 -48.71 -15.58 3.53
C HIS A 45 -49.55 -15.57 2.25
N HIS A 46 -49.16 -14.76 1.27
CA HIS A 46 -49.55 -14.97 -0.12
C HIS A 46 -48.55 -15.95 -0.74
N GLU A 47 -48.98 -17.21 -0.83
CA GLU A 47 -48.35 -18.25 -1.63
C GLU A 47 -48.71 -17.99 -3.09
N GLY A 48 -47.88 -17.16 -3.73
CA GLY A 48 -47.91 -16.91 -5.17
C GLY A 48 -46.73 -17.65 -5.82
N ASP A 49 -47.06 -18.67 -6.59
CA ASP A 49 -46.24 -19.43 -7.54
C ASP A 49 -44.83 -18.88 -7.83
N ARG A 50 -43.85 -19.22 -6.98
CA ARG A 50 -42.43 -19.12 -7.37
C ARG A 50 -42.08 -20.38 -8.15
N LYS A 51 -42.30 -20.33 -9.47
CA LYS A 51 -41.62 -21.23 -10.40
C LYS A 51 -40.11 -21.11 -10.15
N GLY A 52 -39.52 -22.18 -9.61
CA GLY A 52 -38.06 -22.29 -9.50
C GLY A 52 -37.42 -22.13 -10.88
N PRO A 53 -36.19 -21.58 -10.95
CA PRO A 53 -35.52 -21.39 -12.24
C PRO A 53 -35.34 -22.75 -12.93
N PRO A 54 -35.56 -22.82 -14.25
CA PRO A 54 -35.44 -24.07 -14.99
C PRO A 54 -34.02 -24.63 -14.87
N HIS A 55 -33.93 -25.87 -14.39
CA HIS A 55 -32.72 -26.68 -14.49
C HIS A 55 -32.54 -27.11 -15.95
N GLY A 56 -31.59 -26.50 -16.65
CA GLY A 56 -31.25 -26.89 -18.02
C GLY A 56 -30.97 -25.70 -18.91
N GLY A 57 -29.81 -25.08 -18.72
CA GLY A 57 -29.23 -24.13 -19.66
C GLY A 57 -27.72 -24.24 -19.51
N ASP A 58 -27.03 -24.42 -20.63
CA ASP A 58 -25.57 -24.52 -20.68
C ASP A 58 -24.96 -23.40 -19.84
N ARG A 59 -24.22 -23.76 -18.79
CA ARG A 59 -23.38 -22.80 -18.08
C ARG A 59 -22.32 -22.37 -19.10
N LYS A 60 -22.56 -21.27 -19.81
CA LYS A 60 -21.48 -20.50 -20.41
C LYS A 60 -20.50 -20.24 -19.28
N GLY A 61 -19.31 -20.81 -19.40
CA GLY A 61 -18.23 -20.61 -18.45
C GLY A 61 -17.99 -19.11 -18.21
N PRO A 62 -17.25 -18.75 -17.15
CA PRO A 62 -16.94 -17.36 -16.86
C PRO A 62 -16.44 -16.66 -18.14
N PRO A 63 -16.91 -15.43 -18.42
CA PRO A 63 -16.55 -14.73 -19.64
C PRO A 63 -15.03 -14.71 -19.79
N LYS A 64 -14.55 -15.39 -20.83
CA LYS A 64 -13.16 -15.30 -21.25
C LYS A 64 -12.94 -13.89 -21.79
N GLY A 65 -11.94 -13.20 -21.25
CA GLY A 65 -11.35 -12.02 -21.88
C GLY A 65 -11.83 -10.70 -21.28
N GLY A 66 -10.87 -9.88 -20.89
CA GLY A 66 -11.06 -8.62 -20.18
C GLY A 66 -11.79 -7.55 -20.99
N SER A 67 -12.20 -6.50 -20.28
CA SER A 67 -12.77 -5.29 -20.86
C SER A 67 -11.84 -4.72 -21.95
N PRO A 68 -12.37 -4.25 -23.11
CA PRO A 68 -11.59 -3.87 -24.29
C PRO A 68 -10.76 -2.58 -24.18
N GLU A 69 -10.61 -1.99 -22.99
CA GLU A 69 -10.04 -0.64 -22.84
C GLU A 69 -8.55 -0.61 -22.42
N GLN A 70 -7.90 -1.76 -22.23
CA GLN A 70 -6.59 -1.82 -21.55
C GLN A 70 -5.47 -2.40 -22.42
N THR A 71 -5.45 -2.02 -23.69
CA THR A 71 -4.52 -2.54 -24.71
C THR A 71 -3.32 -1.63 -24.96
N LYS A 72 -3.18 -0.50 -24.26
CA LYS A 72 -1.91 0.23 -24.35
C LYS A 72 -0.82 -0.59 -23.67
N THR A 73 0.09 -1.15 -24.47
CA THR A 73 1.31 -1.77 -23.97
C THR A 73 2.11 -0.70 -23.22
N LEU A 74 2.95 -1.08 -22.26
CA LEU A 74 3.85 -0.12 -21.60
C LEU A 74 4.69 0.68 -22.61
N GLU A 75 4.93 0.13 -23.80
CA GLU A 75 5.58 0.83 -24.91
C GLU A 75 4.79 2.04 -25.43
N GLU A 76 3.45 2.02 -25.39
CA GLU A 76 2.59 3.12 -25.82
C GLU A 76 2.32 4.17 -24.72
N ILE A 77 2.53 3.79 -23.46
CA ILE A 77 2.35 4.64 -22.28
C ILE A 77 3.57 5.54 -22.06
N GLY A 78 4.75 5.09 -22.51
CA GLY A 78 6.03 5.73 -22.21
C GLY A 78 6.52 5.41 -20.79
N GLY A 79 7.68 5.95 -20.43
CA GLY A 79 8.36 5.68 -19.16
C GLY A 79 9.36 4.53 -19.24
N TYR A 80 9.80 4.04 -18.08
CA TYR A 80 10.89 3.07 -18.03
C TYR A 80 10.51 1.69 -18.54
N LYS A 81 11.49 1.04 -19.19
CA LYS A 81 11.45 -0.38 -19.56
C LYS A 81 12.30 -1.21 -18.61
N ILE A 82 12.08 -2.53 -18.61
CA ILE A 82 12.93 -3.47 -17.88
C ILE A 82 14.39 -3.29 -18.33
N GLY A 83 15.29 -3.12 -17.35
CA GLY A 83 16.73 -2.92 -17.53
C GLY A 83 17.17 -1.46 -17.62
N GLU A 84 16.25 -0.51 -17.79
CA GLU A 84 16.59 0.92 -17.80
C GLU A 84 16.87 1.42 -16.38
N VAL A 85 17.77 2.40 -16.26
CA VAL A 85 18.12 3.01 -14.97
C VAL A 85 17.09 4.09 -14.64
N ALA A 86 16.34 3.89 -13.56
CA ALA A 86 15.42 4.89 -13.05
C ALA A 86 16.19 6.12 -12.57
N THR A 87 15.70 7.30 -12.96
CA THR A 87 16.26 8.58 -12.53
C THR A 87 15.92 8.78 -11.06
N ASP A 88 16.86 9.40 -10.34
CA ASP A 88 16.61 9.77 -8.96
C ASP A 88 15.55 10.87 -8.85
N PHE A 89 15.00 11.04 -7.67
CA PHE A 89 14.07 12.11 -7.34
C PHE A 89 14.42 12.73 -6.00
N ASN A 90 13.86 13.90 -5.70
CA ASN A 90 13.94 14.48 -4.38
C ASN A 90 12.56 15.00 -4.02
N LEU A 91 11.78 14.15 -3.35
CA LEU A 91 10.37 14.42 -3.05
C LEU A 91 10.16 14.61 -1.55
N LYS A 92 9.15 15.40 -1.21
CA LYS A 92 8.77 15.67 0.17
C LYS A 92 8.00 14.48 0.75
N ASN A 93 8.49 13.95 1.85
CA ASN A 93 7.83 12.90 2.65
C ASN A 93 6.79 13.52 3.59
N VAL A 94 5.81 12.73 4.05
CA VAL A 94 4.75 13.17 4.99
C VAL A 94 5.26 13.75 6.32
N ASP A 95 6.47 13.42 6.76
CA ASP A 95 7.10 14.02 7.94
C ASP A 95 7.78 15.38 7.66
N GLY A 96 7.76 15.84 6.40
CA GLY A 96 8.39 17.07 5.94
C GLY A 96 9.84 16.92 5.51
N SER A 97 10.47 15.76 5.69
CA SER A 97 11.81 15.48 5.17
C SER A 97 11.80 15.32 3.64
N MET A 98 12.97 15.45 3.04
CA MET A 98 13.17 15.20 1.61
C MET A 98 13.83 13.84 1.43
N VAL A 99 13.28 13.01 0.55
CA VAL A 99 13.74 11.63 0.30
C VAL A 99 14.08 11.46 -1.17
N SER A 100 15.22 10.82 -1.42
CA SER A 100 15.68 10.35 -2.72
C SER A 100 15.98 8.86 -2.68
N LEU A 101 16.16 8.22 -3.84
CA LEU A 101 16.67 6.85 -3.88
C LEU A 101 18.11 6.82 -3.34
N ALA A 102 18.94 7.81 -3.69
CA ALA A 102 20.32 7.88 -3.23
C ALA A 102 20.47 8.15 -1.72
N SER A 103 19.45 8.67 -1.03
CA SER A 103 19.51 8.88 0.43
C SER A 103 19.29 7.60 1.23
N ILE A 104 18.88 6.49 0.60
CA ILE A 104 18.64 5.21 1.28
C ILE A 104 19.96 4.43 1.32
N GLU A 105 20.59 4.40 2.49
CA GLU A 105 21.85 3.69 2.69
C GLU A 105 21.68 2.17 2.63
N ASN A 106 22.71 1.47 2.16
CA ASN A 106 22.78 0.00 2.13
C ASN A 106 21.63 -0.70 1.35
N ALA A 107 20.97 0.02 0.44
CA ALA A 107 19.92 -0.56 -0.40
C ALA A 107 20.47 -1.66 -1.32
N LYS A 108 19.83 -2.83 -1.30
CA LYS A 108 19.98 -3.89 -2.30
C LYS A 108 19.02 -3.71 -3.48
N GLY A 109 17.94 -2.97 -3.26
CA GLY A 109 16.98 -2.56 -4.27
C GLY A 109 15.90 -1.65 -3.66
N TYR A 110 14.94 -1.24 -4.49
CA TYR A 110 13.94 -0.24 -4.14
C TYR A 110 12.58 -0.69 -4.64
N ILE A 111 11.56 -0.68 -3.79
CA ILE A 111 10.18 -1.01 -4.16
C ILE A 111 9.43 0.32 -4.32
N VAL A 112 9.55 0.94 -5.49
CA VAL A 112 8.87 2.21 -5.78
C VAL A 112 7.42 1.92 -6.14
N THR A 113 6.48 2.40 -5.32
CA THR A 113 5.05 2.15 -5.49
C THR A 113 4.29 3.44 -5.67
N PHE A 114 3.67 3.63 -6.83
CA PHE A 114 2.70 4.70 -7.04
C PHE A 114 1.37 4.28 -6.44
N THR A 115 0.89 5.01 -5.43
CA THR A 115 -0.38 4.72 -4.73
C THR A 115 -1.12 6.03 -4.45
N CYS A 116 -2.31 5.98 -3.84
CA CYS A 116 -3.05 7.19 -3.48
C CYS A 116 -3.97 6.95 -2.28
N ASN A 117 -4.58 8.02 -1.76
CA ASN A 117 -5.37 7.96 -0.54
C ASN A 117 -6.82 7.52 -0.78
N GLU A 118 -7.41 7.82 -1.94
CA GLU A 118 -8.85 7.58 -2.14
C GLU A 118 -9.18 6.30 -2.90
N CYS A 119 -8.29 5.82 -3.77
CA CYS A 119 -8.61 4.68 -4.62
C CYS A 119 -8.89 3.43 -3.76
N PRO A 120 -10.03 2.75 -3.96
CA PRO A 120 -10.36 1.54 -3.20
C PRO A 120 -9.29 0.46 -3.36
N PHE A 121 -8.67 0.34 -4.54
CA PHE A 121 -7.56 -0.59 -4.76
C PHE A 121 -6.35 -0.23 -3.91
N SER A 122 -5.91 1.03 -3.92
CA SER A 122 -4.81 1.48 -3.07
C SER A 122 -5.06 1.17 -1.60
N LYS A 123 -6.26 1.44 -1.09
CA LYS A 123 -6.64 1.12 0.29
C LYS A 123 -6.57 -0.37 0.60
N LEU A 124 -7.03 -1.23 -0.31
CA LEU A 124 -6.94 -2.70 -0.17
C LEU A 124 -5.51 -3.23 -0.14
N TYR A 125 -4.54 -2.46 -0.62
CA TYR A 125 -3.13 -2.84 -0.66
C TYR A 125 -2.28 -2.23 0.45
N GLU A 126 -2.81 -1.31 1.26
CA GLU A 126 -2.02 -0.63 2.30
C GLU A 126 -1.39 -1.61 3.30
N ASP A 127 -2.19 -2.54 3.85
CA ASP A 127 -1.67 -3.51 4.83
C ASP A 127 -0.63 -4.46 4.20
N ARG A 128 -0.80 -4.79 2.91
CA ARG A 128 0.17 -5.59 2.16
C ARG A 128 1.45 -4.83 1.88
N LEU A 129 1.39 -3.52 1.61
CA LEU A 129 2.58 -2.68 1.47
C LEU A 129 3.32 -2.51 2.81
N ILE A 130 2.59 -2.42 3.91
CA ILE A 130 3.18 -2.40 5.27
C ILE A 130 3.89 -3.73 5.53
N GLU A 131 3.24 -4.87 5.28
CA GLU A 131 3.84 -6.20 5.44
C GLU A 131 5.07 -6.37 4.55
N LEU A 132 4.97 -5.97 3.28
CA LEU A 132 6.08 -6.02 2.32
C LEU A 132 7.27 -5.20 2.81
N HIS A 133 7.04 -3.96 3.27
CA HIS A 133 8.11 -3.12 3.82
C HIS A 133 8.73 -3.73 5.06
N ASN A 134 7.92 -4.15 6.04
CA ASN A 134 8.42 -4.72 7.30
C ASN A 134 9.24 -6.00 7.07
N THR A 135 8.87 -6.78 6.06
CA THR A 135 9.57 -8.02 5.69
C THR A 135 10.90 -7.73 4.98
N TYR A 136 10.91 -6.82 4.01
CA TYR A 136 12.03 -6.69 3.07
C TYR A 136 12.92 -5.46 3.30
N ALA A 137 12.46 -4.42 3.99
CA ALA A 137 13.31 -3.27 4.33
C ALA A 137 14.53 -3.68 5.18
N PRO A 138 14.41 -4.54 6.21
CA PRO A 138 15.57 -5.05 6.96
C PRO A 138 16.56 -5.85 6.09
N GLN A 139 16.10 -6.36 4.94
CA GLN A 139 16.90 -7.13 4.00
C GLN A 139 17.56 -6.25 2.91
N GLY A 140 17.23 -4.96 2.89
CA GLY A 140 17.77 -3.96 1.95
C GLY A 140 16.82 -3.56 0.82
N TYR A 141 15.53 -3.91 0.88
CA TYR A 141 14.53 -3.51 -0.12
C TYR A 141 13.40 -2.71 0.54
N SER A 142 13.60 -1.40 0.68
CA SER A 142 12.59 -0.52 1.25
C SER A 142 11.48 -0.23 0.24
N VAL A 143 10.23 -0.26 0.71
CA VAL A 143 9.10 0.38 0.02
C VAL A 143 9.26 1.90 0.06
N ILE A 144 9.10 2.54 -1.09
CA ILE A 144 8.96 3.99 -1.25
C ILE A 144 7.62 4.23 -1.95
N ALA A 145 6.64 4.74 -1.21
CA ALA A 145 5.33 5.07 -1.76
C ALA A 145 5.33 6.50 -2.30
N ILE A 146 4.77 6.73 -3.48
CA ILE A 146 4.63 8.05 -4.09
C ILE A 146 3.15 8.27 -4.40
N ASN A 147 2.56 9.37 -3.94
CA ASN A 147 1.25 9.82 -4.39
C ASN A 147 1.40 10.65 -5.67
N PRO A 148 0.96 10.15 -6.85
CA PRO A 148 1.06 10.87 -8.10
C PRO A 148 -0.15 11.75 -8.39
N ASN A 149 -1.21 11.68 -7.57
CA ASN A 149 -2.46 12.36 -7.87
C ASN A 149 -2.36 13.85 -7.57
N SER A 150 -3.04 14.67 -8.38
CA SER A 150 -3.04 16.12 -8.23
C SER A 150 -3.53 16.56 -6.83
N PRO A 151 -2.83 17.51 -6.18
CA PRO A 151 -3.23 18.05 -4.89
C PRO A 151 -4.48 18.94 -4.94
N GLU A 152 -5.00 19.26 -6.14
CA GLU A 152 -6.29 19.95 -6.31
C GLU A 152 -7.44 19.20 -5.63
N ASN A 153 -7.33 17.88 -5.52
CA ASN A 153 -8.19 17.08 -4.67
C ASN A 153 -7.63 17.09 -3.24
N GLU A 154 -8.30 17.79 -2.32
CA GLU A 154 -7.87 17.89 -0.92
C GLU A 154 -7.62 16.54 -0.25
N LYS A 155 -8.33 15.48 -0.66
CA LYS A 155 -8.17 14.13 -0.11
C LYS A 155 -6.93 13.40 -0.62
N GLU A 156 -6.34 13.88 -1.71
CA GLU A 156 -5.03 13.44 -2.22
C GLU A 156 -3.91 14.40 -1.82
N GLY A 157 -4.26 15.61 -1.38
CA GLY A 157 -3.32 16.63 -0.93
C GLY A 157 -2.48 16.20 0.27
N TYR A 158 -1.40 16.95 0.49
CA TYR A 158 -0.36 16.62 1.46
C TYR A 158 -0.88 16.41 2.89
N ALA A 159 -1.82 17.24 3.36
CA ALA A 159 -2.42 17.09 4.70
C ALA A 159 -3.21 15.76 4.85
N ALA A 160 -3.92 15.34 3.80
CA ALA A 160 -4.63 14.06 3.79
C ALA A 160 -3.65 12.88 3.74
N MET A 161 -2.53 13.01 3.01
CA MET A 161 -1.46 12.01 3.03
C MET A 161 -0.87 11.84 4.44
N GLN A 162 -0.62 12.94 5.15
CA GLN A 162 -0.13 12.91 6.53
C GLN A 162 -1.13 12.21 7.46
N ALA A 163 -2.41 12.56 7.35
CA ALA A 163 -3.47 11.93 8.13
C ALA A 163 -3.55 10.42 7.87
N ARG A 164 -3.51 10.00 6.60
CA ARG A 164 -3.58 8.60 6.22
C ARG A 164 -2.37 7.79 6.69
N ALA A 165 -1.17 8.34 6.51
CA ALA A 165 0.07 7.71 6.96
C ALA A 165 0.08 7.53 8.48
N LYS A 166 -0.41 8.51 9.23
CA LYS A 166 -0.56 8.41 10.69
C LYS A 166 -1.62 7.40 11.11
N GLU A 167 -2.78 7.40 10.46
CA GLU A 167 -3.88 6.46 10.75
C GLU A 167 -3.46 5.00 10.55
N LYS A 168 -2.78 4.71 9.43
CA LYS A 168 -2.35 3.35 9.07
C LYS A 168 -0.99 2.96 9.66
N GLY A 169 -0.25 3.92 10.21
CA GLY A 169 1.10 3.69 10.73
C GLY A 169 2.07 3.25 9.63
N PHE A 170 2.10 3.95 8.50
CA PHE A 170 3.00 3.59 7.40
C PHE A 170 4.46 3.60 7.86
N PRO A 171 5.19 2.48 7.76
CA PRO A 171 6.59 2.39 8.17
C PRO A 171 7.54 2.88 7.07
N PHE A 172 7.02 3.10 5.86
CA PHE A 172 7.76 3.53 4.69
C PHE A 172 7.62 5.03 4.42
N ALA A 173 8.54 5.57 3.62
CA ALA A 173 8.40 6.92 3.08
C ALA A 173 7.15 7.02 2.18
N TYR A 174 6.32 8.03 2.41
CA TYR A 174 5.16 8.35 1.58
C TYR A 174 5.30 9.78 1.03
N LEU A 175 5.65 9.83 -0.25
CA LEU A 175 6.16 11.03 -0.92
C LEU A 175 5.09 11.67 -1.79
N VAL A 176 5.01 13.00 -1.81
CA VAL A 176 4.12 13.73 -2.71
C VAL A 176 4.85 14.08 -4.01
N ASP A 177 4.29 13.68 -5.16
CA ASP A 177 4.72 14.17 -6.49
C ASP A 177 3.88 15.40 -6.87
N GLU A 178 4.07 16.49 -6.12
CA GLU A 178 3.22 17.70 -6.20
C GLU A 178 3.17 18.30 -7.61
N GLY A 179 4.30 18.26 -8.33
CA GLY A 179 4.40 18.74 -9.70
C GLY A 179 4.03 17.71 -10.76
N GLN A 180 3.68 16.48 -10.36
CA GLN A 180 3.31 15.38 -11.26
C GLN A 180 4.39 15.07 -12.31
N LYS A 181 5.65 15.15 -11.90
CA LYS A 181 6.81 15.02 -12.80
C LYS A 181 7.44 13.63 -12.73
N ILE A 182 7.22 12.89 -11.65
CA ILE A 182 7.88 11.60 -11.42
C ILE A 182 7.06 10.46 -12.01
N TYR A 183 5.74 10.46 -11.82
CA TYR A 183 4.90 9.37 -12.34
C TYR A 183 4.99 9.21 -13.87
N PRO A 184 5.08 10.28 -14.70
CA PRO A 184 5.21 10.12 -16.15
C PRO A 184 6.56 9.54 -16.56
N GLN A 185 7.65 9.89 -15.84
CA GLN A 185 8.99 9.34 -16.10
C GLN A 185 9.03 7.84 -15.82
N TYR A 186 8.37 7.40 -14.75
CA TYR A 186 8.22 5.98 -14.46
C TYR A 186 7.23 5.28 -15.39
N GLY A 187 6.31 6.00 -16.05
CA GLY A 187 5.24 5.38 -16.84
C GLY A 187 4.12 4.83 -15.95
N ALA A 188 3.93 5.39 -14.76
CA ALA A 188 2.91 4.94 -13.84
C ALA A 188 1.51 5.37 -14.29
N VAL A 189 0.64 4.40 -14.57
CA VAL A 189 -0.73 4.64 -15.08
C VAL A 189 -1.83 4.23 -14.12
N ARG A 190 -1.50 3.50 -13.05
CA ARG A 190 -2.46 2.95 -12.09
C ARG A 190 -2.01 3.19 -10.66
N THR A 191 -2.96 3.14 -9.73
CA THR A 191 -2.69 3.11 -8.29
C THR A 191 -3.41 1.91 -7.65
N PRO A 192 -2.69 0.93 -7.07
CA PRO A 192 -1.23 0.86 -6.99
C PRO A 192 -0.56 0.42 -8.31
N HIS A 193 0.71 0.82 -8.49
CA HIS A 193 1.60 0.32 -9.56
C HIS A 193 3.06 0.30 -9.06
N VAL A 194 3.72 -0.85 -9.17
CA VAL A 194 5.04 -1.10 -8.58
C VAL A 194 6.12 -1.13 -9.65
N PHE A 195 7.27 -0.55 -9.29
CA PHE A 195 8.54 -0.62 -10.00
C PHE A 195 9.60 -1.14 -9.01
N LEU A 196 10.05 -2.38 -9.20
CA LEU A 196 11.17 -2.92 -8.44
C LEU A 196 12.47 -2.54 -9.14
N LEU A 197 13.33 -1.85 -8.41
CA LEU A 197 14.65 -1.46 -8.88
C LEU A 197 15.72 -2.29 -8.15
N ASP A 198 16.80 -2.64 -8.83
CA ASP A 198 17.99 -3.19 -8.17
C ASP A 198 18.85 -2.10 -7.50
N LYS A 199 19.97 -2.50 -6.89
CA LYS A 199 20.94 -1.60 -6.24
C LYS A 199 21.48 -0.51 -7.16
N GLU A 200 21.52 -0.75 -8.47
CA GLU A 200 22.00 0.20 -9.49
C GLU A 200 20.84 1.06 -10.03
N ARG A 201 19.65 0.93 -9.43
CA ARG A 201 18.39 1.56 -9.83
C ARG A 201 17.87 1.10 -11.18
N LYS A 202 18.33 -0.05 -11.70
CA LYS A 202 17.77 -0.62 -12.94
C LYS A 202 16.43 -1.25 -12.64
N VAL A 203 15.45 -1.03 -13.51
CA VAL A 203 14.11 -1.60 -13.38
C VAL A 203 14.16 -3.10 -13.64
N GLN A 204 13.80 -3.90 -12.65
CA GLN A 204 13.79 -5.37 -12.73
C GLN A 204 12.38 -5.94 -12.81
N TYR A 205 11.38 -5.20 -12.30
CA TYR A 205 9.97 -5.58 -12.38
C TYR A 205 9.06 -4.35 -12.49
N ILE A 206 8.01 -4.44 -13.31
CA ILE A 206 6.94 -3.44 -13.39
C ILE A 206 5.58 -4.16 -13.33
N GLY A 207 4.68 -3.73 -12.44
CA GLY A 207 3.31 -4.24 -12.46
C GLY A 207 2.59 -4.23 -11.12
N ALA A 208 1.77 -5.26 -10.91
CA ALA A 208 0.98 -5.47 -9.70
C ALA A 208 1.84 -5.93 -8.51
N ILE A 209 1.29 -5.84 -7.30
CA ILE A 209 1.94 -6.36 -6.09
C ILE A 209 1.81 -7.90 -6.04
N ASP A 210 0.61 -8.39 -6.34
CA ASP A 210 0.19 -9.79 -6.35
C ASP A 210 -0.91 -10.02 -7.40
N ASP A 211 -1.39 -11.26 -7.52
CA ASP A 211 -2.42 -11.66 -8.49
C ASP A 211 -3.87 -11.42 -8.02
N ASN A 212 -4.10 -10.92 -6.80
CA ASN A 212 -5.44 -10.71 -6.27
C ASN A 212 -5.61 -9.40 -5.51
N SER A 213 -6.14 -8.40 -6.19
CA SER A 213 -6.42 -7.09 -5.58
C SER A 213 -7.50 -7.06 -4.50
N LYS A 214 -8.45 -8.01 -4.51
CA LYS A 214 -9.65 -7.93 -3.67
C LYS A 214 -9.47 -8.59 -2.32
N SER A 215 -8.76 -9.71 -2.28
CA SER A 215 -8.71 -10.60 -1.13
C SER A 215 -7.26 -11.06 -0.93
N PRO A 216 -6.62 -10.66 0.19
CA PRO A 216 -5.29 -11.14 0.56
C PRO A 216 -5.22 -12.66 0.74
N GLU A 217 -6.27 -13.27 1.27
CA GLU A 217 -6.35 -14.72 1.51
C GLU A 217 -6.45 -15.56 0.24
N ASP A 218 -6.90 -14.95 -0.86
CA ASP A 218 -7.01 -15.59 -2.18
C ASP A 218 -5.79 -15.31 -3.09
N VAL A 219 -4.73 -14.68 -2.57
CA VAL A 219 -3.47 -14.46 -3.30
C VAL A 219 -2.77 -15.80 -3.55
N LYS A 220 -2.41 -16.07 -4.81
CA LYS A 220 -1.66 -17.27 -5.20
C LYS A 220 -0.25 -16.95 -5.65
N VAL A 221 -0.03 -15.76 -6.19
CA VAL A 221 1.27 -15.32 -6.70
C VAL A 221 1.60 -13.94 -6.13
N LYS A 222 2.71 -13.87 -5.38
CA LYS A 222 3.21 -12.64 -4.75
C LYS A 222 4.31 -12.07 -5.63
N TYR A 223 3.94 -11.44 -6.74
CA TYR A 223 4.88 -11.06 -7.81
C TYR A 223 6.09 -10.27 -7.33
N VAL A 224 5.90 -9.27 -6.47
CA VAL A 224 7.01 -8.44 -5.99
C VAL A 224 7.95 -9.25 -5.09
N GLU A 225 7.40 -10.12 -4.24
CA GLU A 225 8.20 -10.99 -3.37
C GLU A 225 8.99 -12.02 -4.18
N GLU A 226 8.37 -12.62 -5.19
CA GLU A 226 9.05 -13.56 -6.11
C GLU A 226 10.14 -12.85 -6.92
N ALA A 227 9.89 -11.62 -7.36
CA ALA A 227 10.89 -10.81 -8.04
C ALA A 227 12.08 -10.48 -7.13
N ILE A 228 11.84 -10.12 -5.86
CA ILE A 228 12.92 -9.90 -4.89
C ILE A 228 13.73 -11.19 -4.68
N LYS A 229 13.06 -12.33 -4.47
CA LYS A 229 13.74 -13.63 -4.31
C LYS A 229 14.60 -13.99 -5.52
N ALA A 230 14.11 -13.74 -6.74
CA ALA A 230 14.88 -13.94 -7.96
C ALA A 230 16.15 -13.07 -7.96
N LEU A 231 16.02 -11.77 -7.63
CA LEU A 231 17.18 -10.87 -7.55
C LEU A 231 18.20 -11.30 -6.48
N GLU A 232 17.72 -11.77 -5.33
CA GLU A 232 18.59 -12.31 -4.27
C GLU A 232 19.32 -13.60 -4.68
N ALA A 233 18.70 -14.40 -5.55
CA ALA A 233 19.33 -15.57 -6.16
C ALA A 233 20.26 -15.22 -7.34
N GLY A 234 20.36 -13.94 -7.72
CA GLY A 234 21.12 -13.52 -8.91
C GLY A 234 20.42 -13.84 -10.24
N GLU A 235 19.12 -14.14 -10.18
CA GLU A 235 18.27 -14.45 -11.33
C GLU A 235 17.47 -13.22 -11.78
N LYS A 236 16.88 -13.31 -12.98
CA LYS A 236 15.95 -12.27 -13.47
C LYS A 236 14.53 -12.64 -13.05
N PRO A 237 13.72 -11.68 -12.54
CA PRO A 237 12.31 -11.92 -12.25
C PRO A 237 11.56 -12.50 -13.46
N SER A 238 10.70 -13.49 -13.21
CA SER A 238 9.84 -14.09 -14.22
C SER A 238 8.47 -14.43 -13.60
N PRO A 239 7.40 -13.68 -13.94
CA PRO A 239 7.39 -12.56 -14.88
C PRO A 239 8.12 -11.33 -14.33
N ASN A 240 8.80 -10.59 -15.19
CA ASN A 240 9.30 -9.24 -14.89
C ASN A 240 8.28 -8.13 -15.21
N LEU A 241 7.15 -8.51 -15.80
CA LEU A 241 6.11 -7.59 -16.23
C LEU A 241 4.73 -8.16 -15.98
N THR A 242 3.90 -7.43 -15.25
CA THR A 242 2.48 -7.78 -15.08
C THR A 242 1.59 -6.56 -15.25
N LYS A 243 0.31 -6.82 -15.47
CA LYS A 243 -0.70 -5.77 -15.60
C LYS A 243 -1.05 -5.23 -14.22
N ALA A 244 -0.77 -3.95 -13.96
CA ALA A 244 -1.26 -3.28 -12.77
C ALA A 244 -2.79 -3.13 -12.79
N ILE A 245 -3.43 -3.40 -11.64
CA ILE A 245 -4.88 -3.33 -11.46
C ILE A 245 -5.17 -2.25 -10.42
N GLY A 246 -5.90 -1.21 -10.83
CA GLY A 246 -6.24 -0.09 -9.96
C GLY A 246 -6.94 1.05 -10.68
N CYS A 247 -7.18 2.13 -9.93
CA CYS A 247 -7.66 3.38 -10.50
C CYS A 247 -6.59 4.01 -11.40
N PRO A 248 -6.94 4.73 -12.47
CA PRO A 248 -5.98 5.55 -13.21
C PRO A 248 -5.34 6.61 -12.30
N VAL A 249 -4.09 6.98 -12.58
CA VAL A 249 -3.46 8.17 -11.99
C VAL A 249 -4.27 9.41 -12.39
N LYS A 250 -4.55 10.30 -11.43
CA LYS A 250 -5.35 11.51 -11.62
C LYS A 250 -4.43 12.71 -11.90
N ALA A 251 -4.26 13.05 -13.18
CA ALA A 251 -3.54 14.25 -13.61
C ALA A 251 -4.28 15.55 -13.21
N ALA A 252 -3.52 16.61 -12.95
CA ALA A 252 -4.05 17.97 -12.80
C ALA A 252 -4.73 18.39 -14.10
N ARG A 253 -5.73 19.28 -13.99
CA ARG A 253 -6.36 19.84 -15.19
C ARG A 253 -5.35 20.77 -15.87
N ALA A 254 -5.18 20.57 -17.17
CA ALA A 254 -4.37 21.44 -18.02
C ALA A 254 -5.06 22.80 -18.22
#